data_AF-A0A1I6T5I8-F1
#
_entry.id   AF-A0A1I6T5I8-F1
#
_cell.length_a   1.000
_cell.length_b   1.000
_cell.length_c   1.000
_cell.angle_alpha   90.00
_cell.angle_beta   90.00
_cell.angle_gamma   90.00
#
_symmetry.space_group_name_H-M   'P 1'
#
loop_
_entity.id
_entity.type
_entity.pdbx_description
1 polymer ?
#
loop_
_entity_poly.entity_id
_entity_poly.type
_entity_poly.pdbx_seq_one_letter_code
_entity_poly.pdbx_strand_id
1 'polypeptide(L)'
;MTSPDLQQSMALSVLGVGFATAFLHAALPTHWLPFVLVGRGQRWSLSQVLGAVTAAGLAHIATTALAGGLIVAAGLAMDQWMAGLLPNLSAALLFLFGAFYLGRALLRQPVMGGGPALELSEPTVSHAAAFWGLVALMAVSPGEVLLPIYLSQATEGAVVLGGLTLAFAAGTVLGMSLFTLLARAGWSVLRLERWARYEGVILGLALLLIGLLVLLRQH
;
A
#
# COMPACT_ATOMS: atom_id res chain seq x y z
N MET A 1 -16.30 30.93 10.01
CA MET A 1 -14.91 31.16 9.55
C MET A 1 -13.98 30.65 10.63
N THR A 2 -13.27 29.55 10.41
CA THR A 2 -12.23 29.06 11.33
C THR A 2 -11.06 30.05 11.31
N SER A 3 -10.41 30.30 12.44
CA SER A 3 -9.23 31.16 12.47
C SER A 3 -8.08 30.56 11.64
N PRO A 4 -7.18 31.38 11.05
CA PRO A 4 -6.05 30.90 10.26
C PRO A 4 -5.17 29.90 11.03
N ASP A 5 -4.97 30.13 12.33
CA ASP A 5 -4.18 29.26 13.20
C ASP A 5 -4.81 27.87 13.37
N LEU A 6 -6.14 27.79 13.42
CA LEU A 6 -6.86 26.51 13.49
C LEU A 6 -6.72 25.74 12.18
N GLN A 7 -6.83 26.41 11.02
CA GLN A 7 -6.64 25.76 9.71
C GLN A 7 -5.22 25.20 9.56
N GLN A 8 -4.21 25.97 9.97
CA GLN A 8 -2.82 25.52 9.95
C GLN A 8 -2.59 24.32 10.88
N SER A 9 -3.15 24.36 12.10
CA SER A 9 -3.06 23.27 13.07
C SER A 9 -3.74 22.00 12.58
N MET A 10 -4.91 22.12 11.94
CA MET A 10 -5.62 21.01 11.33
C MET A 10 -4.82 20.39 10.18
N ALA A 11 -4.27 21.21 9.28
CA ALA A 11 -3.43 20.74 8.17
C ALA A 11 -2.20 19.98 8.69
N LEU A 12 -1.47 20.53 9.66
CA LEU A 12 -0.32 19.86 10.29
C LEU A 12 -0.72 18.53 10.94
N SER A 13 -1.89 18.48 11.58
CA SER A 13 -2.41 17.25 12.19
C SER A 13 -2.69 16.18 11.13
N VAL A 14 -3.32 16.54 10.01
CA VAL A 14 -3.58 15.62 8.89
C VAL A 14 -2.27 15.08 8.31
N LEU A 15 -1.27 15.94 8.11
CA LEU A 15 0.05 15.52 7.62
C LEU A 15 0.75 14.57 8.60
N GLY A 16 0.71 14.89 9.89
CA GLY A 16 1.29 14.05 10.95
C GLY A 16 0.63 12.68 11.05
N VAL A 17 -0.70 12.62 10.98
CA VAL A 17 -1.47 11.37 10.95
C VAL A 17 -1.15 10.58 9.69
N GLY A 18 -1.08 11.23 8.53
CA GLY A 18 -0.71 10.60 7.26
C GLY A 18 0.68 9.96 7.32
N PHE A 19 1.67 10.69 7.83
CA PHE A 19 3.03 10.16 8.05
C PHE A 19 3.03 8.95 8.99
N ALA A 20 2.41 9.07 10.17
CA ALA A 20 2.42 8.01 11.17
C ALA A 20 1.72 6.75 10.67
N THR A 21 0.59 6.93 9.99
CA THR A 21 -0.18 5.85 9.38
C THR A 21 0.63 5.15 8.29
N ALA A 22 1.30 5.91 7.42
CA ALA A 22 2.19 5.36 6.39
C ALA A 22 3.36 4.56 6.99
N PHE A 23 4.01 5.12 8.01
CA PHE A 23 5.12 4.47 8.71
C PHE A 23 4.71 3.16 9.36
N LEU A 24 3.58 3.15 10.07
CA LEU A 24 3.05 1.97 10.74
C LEU A 24 2.58 0.91 9.75
N HIS A 25 1.95 1.32 8.64
CA HIS A 25 1.58 0.41 7.56
C HIS A 25 2.82 -0.23 6.91
N ALA A 26 3.85 0.56 6.63
CA ALA A 26 5.12 0.09 6.10
C ALA A 26 5.90 -0.82 7.06
N ALA A 27 5.52 -0.90 8.34
CA ALA A 27 6.11 -1.85 9.29
C ALA A 27 5.73 -3.30 9.00
N LEU A 28 4.67 -3.52 8.22
CA LEU A 28 4.21 -4.84 7.85
C LEU A 28 5.27 -5.58 7.01
N PRO A 29 5.59 -6.85 7.32
CA PRO A 29 6.65 -7.60 6.63
C PRO A 29 6.48 -7.64 5.11
N THR A 30 5.25 -7.59 4.61
CA THR A 30 4.91 -7.53 3.19
C THR A 30 5.64 -6.42 2.41
N HIS A 31 5.97 -5.31 3.08
CA HIS A 31 6.57 -4.13 2.45
C HIS A 31 8.10 -4.12 2.45
N TRP A 32 8.76 -4.80 3.39
CA TRP A 32 10.22 -4.74 3.54
C TRP A 32 10.91 -6.11 3.46
N LEU A 33 10.22 -7.20 3.81
CA LEU A 33 10.79 -8.54 3.86
C LEU A 33 11.27 -9.05 2.49
N PRO A 34 10.54 -8.85 1.37
CA PRO A 34 11.01 -9.29 0.05
C PRO A 34 12.37 -8.69 -0.32
N PHE A 35 12.62 -7.43 0.04
CA PHE A 35 13.89 -6.73 -0.22
C PHE A 35 15.04 -7.34 0.58
N VAL A 36 14.80 -7.72 1.83
CA VAL A 36 15.79 -8.39 2.69
C VAL A 36 16.13 -9.77 2.13
N LEU A 37 15.12 -10.55 1.74
CA LEU A 37 15.30 -11.91 1.22
C LEU A 37 15.99 -11.91 -0.15
N VAL A 38 15.52 -11.08 -1.09
CA VAL A 38 16.14 -10.94 -2.42
C VAL A 38 17.54 -10.34 -2.30
N GLY A 39 17.73 -9.32 -1.45
CA GLY A 39 19.05 -8.72 -1.23
C GLY A 39 20.06 -9.72 -0.67
N ARG A 40 19.63 -10.63 0.23
CA ARG A 40 20.48 -11.73 0.71
C ARG A 40 20.80 -12.74 -0.38
N GLY A 41 19.78 -13.19 -1.14
CA GLY A 41 19.97 -14.14 -2.23
C GLY A 41 20.85 -13.60 -3.37
N GLN A 42 20.74 -12.31 -3.67
CA GLN A 42 21.54 -11.62 -4.69
C GLN A 42 22.89 -11.10 -4.17
N ARG A 43 23.21 -11.29 -2.89
CA ARG A 43 24.43 -10.77 -2.24
C ARG A 43 24.60 -9.25 -2.38
N TRP A 44 23.49 -8.51 -2.31
CA TRP A 44 23.49 -7.05 -2.40
C TRP A 44 24.13 -6.38 -1.19
N SER A 45 24.90 -5.32 -1.47
CA SER A 45 25.38 -4.37 -0.48
C SER A 45 24.21 -3.66 0.21
N LEU A 46 24.47 -3.04 1.36
CA LEU A 46 23.42 -2.29 2.07
C LEU A 46 22.85 -1.15 1.21
N SER A 47 23.70 -0.43 0.47
CA SER A 47 23.27 0.66 -0.40
C SER A 47 22.38 0.18 -1.54
N GLN A 48 22.65 -0.99 -2.11
CA GLN A 48 21.81 -1.59 -3.15
C GLN A 48 20.42 -1.94 -2.62
N VAL A 49 20.34 -2.54 -1.42
CA VAL A 49 19.06 -2.88 -0.78
C VAL A 49 18.27 -1.61 -0.46
N LEU A 50 18.90 -0.62 0.19
CA LEU A 50 18.22 0.64 0.54
C LEU A 50 17.81 1.44 -0.70
N GLY A 51 18.60 1.40 -1.76
CA GLY A 51 18.26 1.99 -3.05
C GLY A 51 17.02 1.35 -3.66
N ALA A 52 16.94 0.01 -3.64
CA ALA A 52 15.76 -0.73 -4.12
C ALA A 52 14.51 -0.44 -3.27
N VAL A 53 14.65 -0.42 -1.95
CA VAL A 53 13.56 -0.09 -1.02
C VAL A 53 13.04 1.33 -1.26
N THR A 54 13.94 2.31 -1.37
CA THR A 54 13.57 3.70 -1.60
C THR A 54 12.88 3.88 -2.95
N ALA A 55 13.45 3.31 -4.03
CA ALA A 55 12.87 3.38 -5.36
C ALA A 55 11.48 2.73 -5.41
N ALA A 56 11.31 1.56 -4.79
CA ALA A 56 10.05 0.85 -4.75
C ALA A 56 8.99 1.60 -3.90
N GLY A 57 9.38 2.12 -2.73
CA GLY A 57 8.49 2.90 -1.88
C GLY A 57 8.00 4.18 -2.57
N LEU A 58 8.91 4.91 -3.25
CA LEU A 58 8.53 6.09 -4.02
C LEU A 58 7.63 5.74 -5.21
N ALA A 59 7.94 4.66 -5.94
CA ALA A 59 7.11 4.21 -7.06
C ALA A 59 5.70 3.82 -6.60
N HIS A 60 5.58 3.10 -5.47
CA HIS A 60 4.31 2.73 -4.85
C HIS A 60 3.46 3.95 -4.44
N ILE A 61 4.08 4.96 -3.82
CA ILE A 61 3.34 6.17 -3.45
C ILE A 61 2.98 7.00 -4.68
N ALA A 62 3.85 7.08 -5.68
CA ALA A 62 3.56 7.80 -6.92
C ALA A 62 2.38 7.18 -7.68
N THR A 63 2.35 5.85 -7.85
CA THR A 63 1.23 5.17 -8.52
C THR A 63 -0.07 5.30 -7.75
N THR A 64 -0.02 5.20 -6.42
CA THR A 64 -1.19 5.35 -5.57
C THR A 64 -1.72 6.78 -5.55
N ALA A 65 -0.84 7.78 -5.44
CA ALA A 65 -1.22 9.20 -5.47
C ALA A 65 -1.78 9.59 -6.84
N LEU A 66 -1.23 9.04 -7.94
CA LEU A 66 -1.78 9.22 -9.27
C LEU A 66 -3.20 8.64 -9.37
N ALA A 67 -3.40 7.39 -8.93
CA ALA A 67 -4.71 6.76 -8.94
C ALA A 67 -5.72 7.54 -8.07
N GLY A 68 -5.34 7.89 -6.84
CA GLY A 68 -6.17 8.68 -5.93
C GLY A 68 -6.50 10.06 -6.48
N GLY A 69 -5.51 10.76 -7.05
CA GLY A 69 -5.70 12.05 -7.70
C GLY A 69 -6.66 11.99 -8.88
N LEU A 70 -6.57 10.94 -9.72
CA LEU A 70 -7.51 10.71 -10.82
C LEU A 70 -8.94 10.44 -10.31
N ILE A 71 -9.09 9.68 -9.23
CA ILE A 71 -10.41 9.42 -8.61
C ILE A 71 -11.00 10.71 -8.03
N VAL A 72 -10.21 11.51 -7.31
CA VAL A 72 -10.65 12.81 -6.77
C VAL A 72 -11.04 13.76 -7.89
N ALA A 73 -10.21 13.89 -8.94
CA ALA A 73 -10.51 14.73 -10.08
C ALA A 73 -11.79 14.32 -10.81
N ALA A 74 -12.00 13.00 -11.00
CA ALA A 74 -13.23 12.47 -11.56
C ALA A 74 -14.44 12.79 -10.65
N GLY A 75 -14.31 12.58 -9.33
CA GLY A 75 -15.37 12.90 -8.37
C GLY A 75 -15.80 14.36 -8.42
N LEU A 76 -14.85 15.29 -8.39
CA LEU A 76 -15.12 16.73 -8.46
C LEU A 76 -15.72 17.15 -9.82
N ALA A 77 -15.33 16.50 -10.92
CA ALA A 77 -15.89 16.77 -12.24
C ALA A 77 -17.32 16.24 -12.41
N MET A 78 -17.68 15.16 -11.70
CA MET A 78 -18.99 14.48 -11.82
C MET A 78 -20.05 14.91 -10.79
N ASP A 79 -19.67 15.70 -9.78
CA ASP A 79 -20.51 16.15 -8.66
C ASP A 79 -21.85 16.82 -9.10
N GLN A 80 -21.85 17.43 -10.28
CA GLN A 80 -23.01 18.17 -10.81
C GLN A 80 -24.04 17.29 -11.53
N TRP A 81 -23.68 16.06 -11.91
CA TRP A 81 -24.48 15.20 -12.81
C TRP A 81 -24.84 13.83 -12.23
N MET A 82 -24.25 13.43 -11.09
CA MET A 82 -24.19 12.01 -10.69
C MET A 82 -24.66 11.68 -9.27
N ALA A 83 -25.40 12.57 -8.60
CA ALA A 83 -25.86 12.37 -7.21
C ALA A 83 -26.76 11.12 -7.01
N GLY A 84 -27.38 10.57 -8.08
CA GLY A 84 -28.25 9.39 -8.01
C GLY A 84 -27.69 8.08 -8.59
N LEU A 85 -26.60 8.12 -9.36
CA LEU A 85 -26.12 6.97 -10.15
C LEU A 85 -24.89 6.27 -9.52
N LEU A 86 -24.06 6.99 -8.78
CA LEU A 86 -22.82 6.48 -8.20
C LEU A 86 -23.00 5.28 -7.25
N PRO A 87 -23.98 5.26 -6.32
CA PRO A 87 -24.13 4.13 -5.40
C PRO A 87 -24.42 2.82 -6.12
N ASN A 88 -25.28 2.86 -7.14
CA ASN A 88 -25.65 1.67 -7.93
C ASN A 88 -24.51 1.22 -8.85
N LEU A 89 -23.75 2.17 -9.43
CA LEU A 89 -22.61 1.85 -10.29
C LEU A 89 -21.44 1.28 -9.48
N SER A 90 -21.12 1.87 -8.33
CA SER A 90 -20.10 1.39 -7.40
C SER A 90 -20.48 0.03 -6.82
N ALA A 91 -21.74 -0.17 -6.43
CA ALA A 91 -22.24 -1.48 -5.98
C ALA A 91 -22.11 -2.52 -7.10
N ALA A 92 -22.51 -2.19 -8.34
CA ALA A 92 -22.38 -3.09 -9.48
C ALA A 92 -20.92 -3.43 -9.82
N LEU A 93 -20.03 -2.44 -9.79
CA LEU A 93 -18.58 -2.64 -10.03
C LEU A 93 -17.93 -3.47 -8.93
N LEU A 94 -18.23 -3.20 -7.66
CA LEU A 94 -17.76 -4.00 -6.52
C LEU A 94 -18.27 -5.44 -6.60
N PHE A 95 -19.53 -5.62 -6.98
CA PHE A 95 -20.12 -6.95 -7.16
C PHE A 95 -19.47 -7.70 -8.31
N LEU A 96 -19.24 -7.04 -9.46
CA LEU A 96 -18.56 -7.61 -10.62
C LEU A 96 -17.09 -7.94 -10.32
N PHE A 97 -16.35 -7.05 -9.66
CA PHE A 97 -14.97 -7.30 -9.25
C PHE A 97 -14.87 -8.42 -8.23
N GLY A 98 -15.76 -8.44 -7.23
CA GLY A 98 -15.87 -9.51 -6.25
C GLY A 98 -16.16 -10.85 -6.91
N ALA A 99 -17.13 -10.89 -7.83
CA ALA A 99 -17.46 -12.09 -8.61
C ALA A 99 -16.30 -12.52 -9.52
N PHE A 100 -15.58 -11.59 -10.13
CA PHE A 100 -14.42 -11.89 -10.96
C PHE A 100 -13.28 -12.50 -10.15
N TYR A 101 -12.92 -11.92 -9.01
CA TYR A 101 -11.85 -12.45 -8.15
C TYR A 101 -12.25 -13.76 -7.48
N LEU A 102 -13.51 -13.90 -7.06
CA LEU A 102 -14.06 -15.15 -6.54
C LEU A 102 -14.06 -16.24 -7.62
N GLY A 103 -14.54 -15.92 -8.83
CA GLY A 103 -14.51 -16.83 -9.97
C GLY A 103 -13.09 -17.23 -10.33
N ARG A 104 -12.14 -16.28 -10.36
CA ARG A 104 -10.71 -16.57 -10.60
C ARG A 104 -10.12 -17.47 -9.51
N ALA A 105 -10.50 -17.28 -8.25
CA ALA A 105 -10.05 -18.10 -7.12
C ALA A 105 -10.66 -19.51 -7.13
N LEU A 106 -11.90 -19.65 -7.61
CA LEU A 106 -12.59 -20.94 -7.72
C LEU A 106 -12.20 -21.72 -8.99
N LEU A 107 -11.85 -21.03 -10.08
CA LEU A 107 -11.52 -21.63 -11.38
C LEU A 107 -10.02 -21.91 -11.55
N ARG A 108 -9.15 -21.23 -10.80
CA ARG A 108 -7.72 -21.55 -10.77
C ARG A 108 -7.44 -22.56 -9.68
N GLN A 109 -7.10 -23.77 -10.08
CA GLN A 109 -6.43 -24.71 -9.17
C GLN A 109 -5.16 -24.02 -8.63
N PRO A 110 -4.90 -24.01 -7.31
CA PRO A 110 -3.60 -23.62 -6.80
C PRO A 110 -2.59 -24.55 -7.44
N VAL A 111 -1.75 -24.02 -8.33
CA VAL A 111 -0.56 -24.76 -8.76
C VAL A 111 0.31 -24.85 -7.52
N MET A 112 0.23 -25.99 -6.85
CA MET A 112 1.24 -26.39 -5.87
C MET A 112 2.57 -26.35 -6.61
N GLY A 113 3.44 -25.42 -6.20
CA GLY A 113 4.81 -25.34 -6.71
C GLY A 113 5.60 -26.57 -6.28
N GLY A 114 5.38 -27.69 -6.97
CA GLY A 114 6.22 -28.89 -6.94
C GLY A 114 7.34 -28.73 -7.94
N GLY A 115 8.20 -27.73 -7.75
CA GLY A 115 9.48 -27.66 -8.44
C GLY A 115 10.49 -28.58 -7.72
N PRO A 116 11.41 -29.25 -8.44
CA PRO A 116 12.49 -30.00 -7.80
C PRO A 116 13.27 -29.10 -6.84
N ALA A 117 13.81 -29.70 -5.77
CA ALA A 117 14.58 -28.99 -4.76
C ALA A 117 15.67 -28.15 -5.43
N LEU A 118 15.57 -26.83 -5.26
CA LEU A 118 16.53 -25.86 -5.77
C LEU A 118 17.90 -26.16 -5.16
N GLU A 119 18.77 -26.81 -5.94
CA GLU A 119 20.19 -26.69 -5.72
C GLU A 119 20.55 -25.20 -5.75
N LEU A 120 21.36 -24.77 -4.78
CA LEU A 120 21.80 -23.38 -4.60
C LEU A 120 22.72 -22.97 -5.76
N SER A 121 22.13 -22.81 -6.93
CA SER A 121 22.78 -22.26 -8.11
C SER A 121 22.92 -20.76 -7.95
N GLU A 122 23.93 -20.19 -8.61
CA GLU A 122 24.17 -18.76 -8.72
C GLU A 122 22.87 -17.98 -8.99
N PRO A 123 22.75 -16.71 -8.54
CA PRO A 123 21.55 -15.91 -8.75
C PRO A 123 21.08 -16.01 -10.20
N THR A 124 19.95 -16.70 -10.39
CA THR A 124 19.44 -17.10 -11.70
C THR A 124 18.91 -15.92 -12.52
N VAL A 125 18.71 -14.77 -11.87
CA VAL A 125 18.27 -13.51 -12.47
C VAL A 125 19.29 -12.40 -12.23
N SER A 126 19.47 -11.53 -13.22
CA SER A 126 20.39 -10.39 -13.12
C SER A 126 19.98 -9.43 -12.00
N HIS A 127 20.94 -8.67 -11.47
CA HIS A 127 20.66 -7.67 -10.43
C HIS A 127 19.62 -6.64 -10.88
N ALA A 128 19.67 -6.23 -12.15
CA ALA A 128 18.70 -5.30 -12.73
C ALA A 128 17.29 -5.90 -12.78
N ALA A 129 17.16 -7.17 -13.19
CA ALA A 129 15.87 -7.84 -13.24
C ALA A 129 15.25 -7.99 -11.83
N ALA A 130 16.06 -8.34 -10.83
CA ALA A 130 15.60 -8.41 -9.44
C ALA A 130 15.21 -7.03 -8.90
N PHE A 131 15.98 -5.99 -9.19
CA PHE A 131 15.68 -4.61 -8.79
C PHE A 131 14.35 -4.14 -9.37
N TRP A 132 14.20 -4.19 -10.69
CA TRP A 132 12.99 -3.73 -11.36
C TRP A 132 11.78 -4.61 -11.08
N GLY A 133 11.98 -5.91 -10.85
CA GLY A 133 10.93 -6.81 -10.40
C GLY A 133 10.35 -6.40 -9.05
N LEU A 134 11.21 -6.05 -8.08
CA LEU A 134 10.78 -5.56 -6.77
C LEU A 134 10.07 -4.20 -6.84
N VAL A 135 10.62 -3.26 -7.64
CA VAL A 135 10.00 -1.95 -7.86
C VAL A 135 8.62 -2.10 -8.50
N ALA A 136 8.50 -2.90 -9.56
CA ALA A 136 7.23 -3.12 -10.25
C ALA A 136 6.20 -3.82 -9.35
N LEU A 137 6.63 -4.83 -8.58
CA LEU A 137 5.76 -5.54 -7.64
C LEU A 137 5.13 -4.58 -6.63
N MET A 138 5.91 -3.65 -6.07
CA MET A 138 5.39 -2.65 -5.14
C MET A 138 4.59 -1.55 -5.82
N ALA A 139 5.03 -1.06 -6.98
CA ALA A 139 4.34 -0.01 -7.71
C ALA A 139 2.91 -0.43 -8.13
N VAL A 140 2.70 -1.71 -8.45
CA VAL A 140 1.39 -2.24 -8.86
C VAL A 140 0.51 -2.64 -7.67
N SER A 141 1.07 -2.78 -6.47
CA SER A 141 0.29 -3.07 -5.27
C SER A 141 -0.64 -1.90 -4.94
N PRO A 142 -1.95 -2.14 -4.70
CA PRO A 142 -2.88 -1.07 -4.36
C PRO A 142 -2.49 -0.44 -3.01
N GLY A 143 -2.38 0.89 -2.97
CA GLY A 143 -2.17 1.62 -1.72
C GLY A 143 -3.48 1.79 -0.95
N GLU A 144 -3.84 0.74 -0.21
CA GLU A 144 -5.11 0.63 0.52
C GLU A 144 -5.30 1.68 1.62
N VAL A 145 -4.19 2.27 2.09
CA VAL A 145 -4.21 3.24 3.19
C VAL A 145 -4.23 4.69 2.68
N LEU A 146 -3.49 5.01 1.61
CA LEU A 146 -3.45 6.38 1.08
C LEU A 146 -4.75 6.74 0.34
N LEU A 147 -5.36 5.79 -0.38
CA LEU A 147 -6.57 6.05 -1.17
C LEU A 147 -7.76 6.55 -0.32
N PRO A 148 -8.17 5.89 0.78
CA PRO A 148 -9.27 6.39 1.61
C PRO A 148 -8.98 7.77 2.22
N ILE A 149 -7.73 8.05 2.60
CA ILE A 149 -7.34 9.35 3.14
C ILE A 149 -7.45 10.42 2.04
N TYR A 150 -6.96 10.14 0.83
CA TYR A 150 -7.10 11.01 -0.33
C TYR A 150 -8.57 11.41 -0.59
N LEU A 151 -9.47 10.43 -0.54
CA LEU A 151 -10.90 10.66 -0.72
C LEU A 151 -11.49 11.50 0.41
N SER A 152 -11.09 11.23 1.66
CA SER A 152 -11.54 12.03 2.82
C SER A 152 -11.07 13.48 2.79
N GLN A 153 -9.96 13.77 2.10
CA GLN A 153 -9.36 15.10 1.99
C GLN A 153 -9.57 15.72 0.60
N ALA A 154 -10.47 15.15 -0.23
CA ALA A 154 -10.66 15.54 -1.62
C ALA A 154 -11.01 17.04 -1.81
N THR A 155 -11.69 17.63 -0.84
CA THR A 155 -12.16 19.04 -0.87
C THR A 155 -11.16 20.03 -0.26
N GLU A 156 -10.08 19.57 0.38
CA GLU A 156 -9.06 20.42 1.02
C GLU A 156 -8.08 21.04 0.00
N GLY A 157 -8.17 20.62 -1.27
CA GLY A 157 -7.40 21.19 -2.38
C GLY A 157 -6.02 20.58 -2.60
N ALA A 158 -5.40 20.93 -3.73
CA ALA A 158 -4.18 20.27 -4.22
C ALA A 158 -2.97 20.45 -3.31
N VAL A 159 -2.88 21.56 -2.56
CA VAL A 159 -1.77 21.82 -1.64
C VAL A 159 -1.77 20.84 -0.47
N VAL A 160 -2.94 20.61 0.14
CA VAL A 160 -3.09 19.66 1.25
C VAL A 160 -2.85 18.23 0.77
N LEU A 161 -3.37 17.84 -0.40
CA LEU A 161 -3.13 16.53 -0.99
C LEU A 161 -1.65 16.31 -1.37
N GLY A 162 -0.98 17.33 -1.91
CA GLY A 162 0.45 17.29 -2.18
C GLY A 162 1.28 17.14 -0.92
N GLY A 163 0.98 17.94 0.12
CA GLY A 163 1.62 17.82 1.43
C GLY A 163 1.40 16.44 2.05
N LEU A 164 0.18 15.91 1.97
CA LEU A 164 -0.17 14.58 2.46
C LEU A 164 0.64 13.50 1.75
N THR A 165 0.77 13.59 0.42
CA THR A 165 1.57 12.65 -0.38
C THR A 165 3.03 12.66 0.04
N LEU A 166 3.61 13.84 0.28
CA LEU A 166 4.99 13.96 0.74
C LEU A 166 5.17 13.37 2.14
N ALA A 167 4.25 13.66 3.05
CA ALA A 167 4.26 13.10 4.40
C ALA A 167 4.14 11.57 4.36
N PHE A 168 3.26 11.04 3.51
CA PHE A 168 3.06 9.61 3.32
C PHE A 168 4.28 8.94 2.69
N ALA A 169 4.89 9.56 1.69
CA ALA A 169 6.14 9.10 1.08
C ALA A 169 7.29 9.05 2.09
N ALA A 170 7.44 10.10 2.91
CA ALA A 170 8.45 10.15 3.96
C ALA A 170 8.24 9.03 4.99
N GLY A 171 7.01 8.85 5.48
CA GLY A 171 6.67 7.79 6.43
C GLY A 171 6.92 6.38 5.86
N THR A 172 6.52 6.15 4.60
CA THR A 172 6.71 4.88 3.89
C THR A 172 8.19 4.55 3.71
N VAL A 173 8.96 5.48 3.14
CA VAL A 173 10.40 5.26 2.89
C VAL A 173 11.15 5.07 4.20
N LEU A 174 10.84 5.86 5.23
CA LEU A 174 11.45 5.72 6.55
C LEU A 174 11.11 4.36 7.18
N GLY A 175 9.84 3.98 7.18
CA GLY A 175 9.38 2.71 7.73
C GLY A 175 10.05 1.53 7.03
N MET A 176 9.90 1.44 5.70
CA MET A 176 10.50 0.35 4.93
C MET A 176 12.01 0.27 5.13
N SER A 177 12.72 1.40 5.12
CA SER A 177 14.18 1.43 5.31
C SER A 177 14.58 0.98 6.71
N LEU A 178 13.90 1.47 7.75
CA LEU A 178 14.18 1.11 9.14
C LEU A 178 13.95 -0.39 9.37
N PHE A 179 12.79 -0.93 9.00
CA PHE A 179 12.49 -2.34 9.22
C PHE A 179 13.37 -3.26 8.37
N THR A 180 13.73 -2.85 7.15
CA THR A 180 14.76 -3.54 6.34
C THR A 180 16.10 -3.60 7.07
N LEU A 181 16.55 -2.50 7.66
CA LEU A 181 17.80 -2.45 8.43
C LEU A 181 17.76 -3.36 9.65
N LEU A 182 16.69 -3.28 10.44
CA LEU A 182 16.50 -4.11 11.65
C LEU A 182 16.49 -5.61 11.29
N ALA A 183 15.79 -5.99 10.23
CA ALA A 183 15.74 -7.37 9.74
C ALA A 183 17.08 -7.85 9.16
N ARG A 184 17.85 -6.96 8.52
CA ARG A 184 19.19 -7.27 8.04
C ARG A 184 20.17 -7.47 9.20
N ALA A 185 20.05 -6.68 10.27
CA ALA A 185 20.88 -6.75 11.49
C ALA A 185 20.65 -8.00 12.35
N GLY A 186 19.67 -8.85 12.02
CA GLY A 186 19.49 -10.16 12.64
C GLY A 186 18.30 -10.26 13.60
N TRP A 187 17.42 -9.25 13.66
CA TRP A 187 16.18 -9.34 14.44
C TRP A 187 15.18 -10.30 13.77
N SER A 188 15.26 -11.58 14.14
CA SER A 188 14.22 -12.61 14.04
C SER A 188 13.33 -12.62 12.78
N VAL A 189 13.93 -12.59 11.59
CA VAL A 189 13.22 -12.82 10.32
C VAL A 189 12.39 -14.12 10.35
N LEU A 190 12.87 -15.13 11.09
CA LEU A 190 12.20 -16.44 11.28
C LEU A 190 10.97 -16.42 12.21
N ARG A 191 10.78 -15.39 13.05
CA ARG A 191 9.56 -15.27 13.89
C ARG A 191 8.48 -14.43 13.20
N LEU A 192 8.86 -13.44 12.38
CA LEU A 192 7.92 -12.52 11.73
C LEU A 192 7.15 -13.16 10.56
N GLU A 193 7.74 -14.12 9.85
CA GLU A 193 7.10 -14.87 8.76
C GLU A 193 5.83 -15.63 9.21
N ARG A 194 5.81 -16.15 10.44
CA ARG A 194 4.63 -16.84 11.00
C ARG A 194 3.48 -15.87 11.30
N TRP A 195 3.79 -14.62 11.65
CA TRP A 195 2.79 -13.59 11.93
C TRP A 195 2.27 -12.93 10.65
N ALA A 196 3.10 -12.80 9.62
CA ALA A 196 2.70 -12.26 8.31
C ALA A 196 1.55 -13.04 7.65
N ARG A 197 1.42 -14.35 7.94
CA ARG A 197 0.31 -15.18 7.45
C ARG A 197 -1.07 -14.71 7.96
N TYR A 198 -1.13 -14.10 9.13
CA TYR A 198 -2.38 -13.63 9.73
C TYR A 198 -2.73 -12.20 9.30
N GLU A 199 -1.82 -11.49 8.63
CA GLU A 199 -1.99 -10.11 8.20
C GLU A 199 -3.19 -9.96 7.28
N GLY A 200 -3.32 -10.80 6.26
CA GLY A 200 -4.48 -10.79 5.35
C GLY A 200 -5.80 -11.13 6.04
N VAL A 201 -5.77 -11.94 7.11
CA VAL A 201 -6.96 -12.28 7.90
C VAL A 201 -7.35 -11.11 8.81
N ILE A 202 -6.38 -10.46 9.44
CA ILE A 202 -6.61 -9.29 10.30
C ILE A 202 -7.11 -8.12 9.47
N LEU A 203 -6.53 -7.87 8.30
CA LEU A 203 -6.98 -6.83 7.37
C LEU A 203 -8.40 -7.13 6.86
N GLY A 204 -8.65 -8.38 6.46
CA GLY A 204 -9.98 -8.81 6.01
C GLY A 204 -11.06 -8.68 7.09
N LEU A 205 -10.75 -9.04 8.34
CA LEU A 205 -11.66 -8.87 9.48
C LEU A 205 -11.87 -7.40 9.83
N ALA A 206 -10.82 -6.58 9.78
CA ALA A 206 -10.94 -5.13 10.01
C ALA A 206 -11.82 -4.46 8.96
N LEU A 207 -11.64 -4.80 7.68
CA LEU A 207 -12.47 -4.30 6.58
C LEU A 207 -13.93 -4.76 6.69
N LEU A 208 -14.18 -6.02 7.07
CA LEU A 208 -15.53 -6.52 7.36
C LEU A 208 -16.19 -5.76 8.52
N LEU A 209 -15.45 -5.53 9.60
CA LEU A 209 -15.94 -4.78 10.76
C LEU A 209 -16.24 -3.33 10.41
N ILE A 210 -15.35 -2.65 9.68
CA ILE A 210 -15.57 -1.27 9.22
C ILE A 210 -16.77 -1.21 8.28
N GLY A 211 -16.89 -2.14 7.33
CA GLY A 211 -18.04 -2.25 6.44
C GLY A 211 -19.36 -2.41 7.21
N LEU A 212 -19.37 -3.29 8.22
CA LEU A 212 -20.53 -3.48 9.09
C LEU A 212 -20.85 -2.22 9.91
N LEU A 213 -19.84 -1.53 10.45
CA LEU A 213 -20.00 -0.31 11.24
C LEU A 213 -20.58 0.84 10.41
N VAL A 214 -20.13 0.98 9.15
CA VAL A 214 -20.69 1.95 8.20
C VAL A 214 -22.15 1.62 7.89
N LEU A 215 -22.46 0.34 7.65
CA LEU A 215 -23.81 -0.12 7.34
C LEU A 215 -24.78 0.12 8.51
N LEU A 216 -24.31 -0.05 9.76
CA LEU A 216 -25.09 0.18 10.98
C LEU A 216 -25.22 1.66 11.38
N ARG A 217 -24.36 2.55 10.87
CA ARG A 217 -24.41 4.00 11.14
C ARG A 217 -25.13 4.82 10.06
N GLN A 218 -25.75 4.19 9.07
CA GLN A 218 -26.59 4.89 8.07
C GLN A 218 -28.01 5.23 8.58
N HIS A 219 -28.21 5.26 9.91
CA HIS A 219 -29.41 5.73 10.59
C HIS A 219 -29.04 6.81 11.62
#